data_AF-A0A6J6P455-F1
#
_entry.id   AF-A0A6J6P455-F1
#
_cell.length_a   1.000
_cell.length_b   1.000
_cell.length_c   1.000
_cell.angle_alpha   90.00
_cell.angle_beta   90.00
_cell.angle_gamma   90.00
#
_symmetry.space_group_name_H-M   'P 1'
#
loop_
_entity.id
_entity.type
_entity.pdbx_description
1 polymer ?
#
loop_
_entity_poly.entity_id
_entity_poly.type
_entity_poly.pdbx_seq_one_letter_code
_entity_poly.pdbx_strand_id
1 'polypeptide(L)' 'MRDYLSFVQTEATDRFHAGMDAWDAARDISLNGFEGWGEFGRISVNVDTVYRSLNPNHETPNIVEQFKRMAAFEAHP' A
#
# COMPACT_ATOMS: atom_id res chain seq x y z
N MET A 1 -3.35 -7.95 12.82
CA MET A 1 -4.11 -7.10 11.86
C MET A 1 -4.16 -5.63 12.28
N ARG A 2 -4.54 -5.29 13.54
CA ARG A 2 -4.62 -3.89 13.97
C ARG A 2 -3.28 -3.16 13.90
N ASP A 3 -2.19 -3.80 14.33
CA ASP A 3 -0.84 -3.20 14.26
C ASP A 3 -0.36 -3.02 12.82
N TYR A 4 -0.68 -3.96 11.94
CA TYR A 4 -0.39 -3.85 10.50
C TYR A 4 -1.13 -2.67 9.87
N LEU A 5 -2.43 -2.51 10.11
CA LEU A 5 -3.18 -1.39 9.55
C LEU A 5 -2.70 -0.04 10.11
N SER A 6 -2.37 0.02 11.40
CA SER A 6 -1.76 1.21 11.99
C SER A 6 -0.39 1.53 11.38
N PHE A 7 0.44 0.52 11.15
CA PHE A 7 1.73 0.67 10.48
C PHE A 7 1.57 1.20 9.05
N VAL A 8 0.71 0.57 8.25
CA VAL A 8 0.44 1.01 6.87
C VAL A 8 -0.12 2.43 6.84
N GLN A 9 -1.02 2.79 7.77
CA GLN A 9 -1.54 4.14 7.88
C GLN A 9 -0.41 5.16 8.08
N THR A 10 0.47 4.94 9.06
CA THR A 10 1.59 5.85 9.34
C THR A 10 2.51 5.97 8.14
N GLU A 11 3.05 4.84 7.67
CA GLU A 11 4.05 4.83 6.61
C GLU A 11 3.52 5.39 5.27
N ALA A 12 2.27 5.08 4.92
CA ALA A 12 1.65 5.60 3.70
C ALA A 12 1.37 7.11 3.80
N THR A 13 1.01 7.60 5.00
CA THR A 13 0.80 9.04 5.24
C THR A 13 2.10 9.82 5.06
N ASP A 14 3.21 9.30 5.60
CA ASP A 14 4.51 9.94 5.47
C ASP A 14 4.97 10.04 4.01
N ARG A 15 4.78 8.97 3.23
CA ARG A 15 5.10 8.94 1.79
C ARG A 15 4.19 9.84 0.96
N PHE A 16 2.91 9.92 1.31
CA PHE A 16 1.97 10.84 0.69
C PHE A 16 2.43 12.30 0.88
N HIS A 17 2.80 12.68 2.11
CA HIS A 17 3.30 14.03 2.39
C HIS A 17 4.67 14.31 1.76
N ALA A 18 5.47 13.28 1.49
CA ALA A 18 6.69 13.38 0.71
C ALA A 18 6.46 13.48 -0.81
N GLY A 19 5.21 13.39 -1.28
CA GLY A 19 4.84 13.49 -2.70
C GLY A 19 5.08 12.21 -3.51
N MET A 20 5.21 11.06 -2.84
CA MET A 20 5.37 9.76 -3.49
C MET A 20 4.05 9.28 -4.09
N ASP A 21 4.10 8.53 -5.20
CA ASP A 21 2.93 7.85 -5.76
C ASP A 21 2.53 6.65 -4.89
N ALA A 22 1.23 6.32 -4.86
CA ALA A 22 0.69 5.22 -4.06
C ALA A 22 1.32 3.85 -4.39
N TRP A 23 1.64 3.60 -5.66
CA TRP A 23 2.29 2.36 -6.08
C TRP A 23 3.72 2.27 -5.59
N ASP A 24 4.49 3.34 -5.76
CA ASP A 24 5.87 3.41 -5.28
C ASP A 24 5.91 3.36 -3.75
N ALA A 25 4.96 4.00 -3.08
CA ALA A 25 4.81 3.92 -1.63
C ALA A 25 4.51 2.51 -1.17
N ALA A 26 3.60 1.79 -1.82
CA ALA A 26 3.31 0.39 -1.49
C ALA A 26 4.56 -0.49 -1.64
N ARG A 27 5.38 -0.26 -2.67
CA ARG A 27 6.64 -0.98 -2.88
C ARG A 27 7.66 -0.64 -1.81
N ASP A 28 7.88 0.63 -1.52
CA ASP A 28 8.83 1.06 -0.50
C ASP A 28 8.45 0.53 0.90
N ILE A 29 7.17 0.56 1.26
CA ILE A 29 6.68 0.01 2.54
C ILE A 29 6.88 -1.50 2.58
N SER A 30 6.60 -2.21 1.48
CA SER A 30 6.78 -3.67 1.41
C SER A 30 8.22 -4.11 1.63
N LEU A 31 9.20 -3.28 1.22
CA LEU A 31 10.63 -3.54 1.41
C LEU A 31 11.10 -3.25 2.85
N ASN A 32 10.41 -2.34 3.55
CA ASN A 32 10.85 -1.81 4.84
C ASN A 32 10.23 -2.48 6.07
N GLY A 33 9.28 -3.41 5.92
CA GLY A 33 8.83 -4.18 7.07
C GLY A 33 7.66 -5.12 6.88
N PHE A 34 7.80 -6.27 7.56
CA PHE A 34 6.81 -7.32 7.84
C PHE A 34 6.73 -8.52 6.89
N GLU A 35 7.89 -9.06 6.48
CA GLU A 35 8.09 -10.38 5.81
C GLU A 35 7.37 -11.57 6.50
N GLY A 36 6.84 -11.41 7.72
CA GLY A 36 6.22 -12.49 8.49
C GLY A 36 4.69 -12.53 8.53
N TRP A 37 3.95 -11.55 7.99
CA TRP A 37 2.52 -11.38 8.35
C TRP A 37 1.52 -11.93 7.32
N GLY A 38 1.98 -12.41 6.16
CA GLY A 38 1.12 -13.07 5.16
C GLY A 38 0.08 -12.17 4.49
N GLU A 39 0.16 -10.85 4.71
CA GLU A 39 -0.79 -9.86 4.18
C GLU A 39 -0.19 -8.99 3.07
N PHE A 40 0.92 -9.42 2.46
CA PHE A 40 1.65 -8.72 1.40
C PHE A 40 0.80 -8.37 0.20
N GLY A 41 -0.08 -9.28 -0.23
CA GLY A 41 -0.97 -9.02 -1.35
C GLY A 41 -1.81 -7.76 -1.15
N ARG A 42 -2.18 -7.39 0.08
CA ARG A 42 -3.09 -6.26 0.34
C ARG A 42 -2.40 -4.92 0.54
N ILE A 43 -1.06 -4.85 0.54
CA ILE A 43 -0.35 -3.59 0.81
C ILE A 43 -0.73 -2.50 -0.19
N SER A 44 -0.81 -2.84 -1.49
CA SER A 44 -1.21 -1.91 -2.55
C SER A 44 -2.59 -1.29 -2.27
N VAL A 45 -3.58 -2.13 -1.99
CA VAL A 45 -4.97 -1.70 -1.74
C VAL A 45 -5.08 -0.88 -0.46
N ASN A 46 -4.34 -1.23 0.59
CA ASN A 46 -4.34 -0.49 1.84
C ASN A 46 -3.69 0.88 1.71
N VAL A 47 -2.58 0.98 0.95
CA VAL A 47 -1.95 2.27 0.65
C VAL A 47 -2.87 3.16 -0.19
N ASP A 48 -3.50 2.61 -1.23
CA ASP A 48 -4.51 3.33 -2.03
C ASP A 48 -5.68 3.83 -1.16
N THR A 49 -6.08 3.05 -0.15
CA THR A 49 -7.13 3.44 0.80
C THR A 49 -6.71 4.62 1.66
N VAL A 50 -5.46 4.65 2.13
CA VAL A 50 -4.89 5.79 2.86
C VAL A 50 -4.79 7.03 1.96
N TYR A 51 -4.32 6.87 0.72
CA TYR A 51 -4.18 8.01 -0.20
C TYR A 51 -5.54 8.64 -0.51
N ARG A 52 -6.58 7.83 -0.69
CA ARG A 52 -7.95 8.31 -0.89
C ARG A 52 -8.51 9.03 0.34
N SER A 53 -8.12 8.64 1.55
CA SER A 53 -8.57 9.32 2.77
C SER A 53 -7.89 10.67 2.97
N LEU A 54 -6.64 10.83 2.49
CA LEU A 54 -5.87 12.07 2.53
C LEU A 54 -6.20 13.02 1.36
N ASN A 55 -6.51 12.47 0.19
CA ASN A 55 -6.90 13.21 -1.00
C ASN A 55 -8.15 12.59 -1.64
N PRO A 56 -9.33 13.21 -1.50
CA PRO A 56 -10.56 12.73 -2.13
C PRO A 56 -10.52 12.64 -3.66
N ASN A 57 -9.59 13.36 -4.30
CA ASN A 57 -9.37 13.32 -5.75
C ASN A 57 -8.34 12.27 -6.18
N HIS A 58 -7.80 11.47 -5.24
CA HIS A 58 -6.88 10.38 -5.58
C HIS A 58 -7.61 9.31 -6.39
N GLU A 59 -7.14 9.09 -7.62
CA GLU A 59 -7.67 8.04 -8.49
C GLU A 59 -7.00 6.70 -8.16
N THR A 60 -7.78 5.78 -7.60
CA THR A 60 -7.29 4.43 -7.37
C THR A 60 -7.43 3.56 -8.63
N PRO A 61 -6.49 2.64 -8.89
CA PRO A 61 -6.57 1.76 -10.04
C PRO A 61 -7.87 0.95 -10.09
N ASN A 62 -8.29 0.55 -11.29
CA ASN A 62 -9.43 -0.37 -11.43
C ASN A 62 -9.15 -1.74 -10.80
N ILE A 63 -10.20 -2.52 -10.57
CA ILE A 63 -10.11 -3.80 -9.86
C ILE A 63 -9.15 -4.82 -10.51
N VAL A 64 -9.05 -4.84 -11.85
CA VAL A 64 -8.13 -5.75 -12.56
C VAL A 64 -6.69 -5.36 -12.27
N GLU A 65 -6.39 -4.07 -12.31
CA GLU A 65 -5.06 -3.55 -12.01
C GLU A 65 -4.70 -3.74 -10.54
N GLN A 66 -5.65 -3.56 -9.62
CA GLN A 66 -5.44 -3.88 -8.20
C GLN A 66 -5.04 -5.34 -8.02
N PHE A 67 -5.76 -6.31 -8.59
CA PHE A 67 -5.38 -7.72 -8.47
C PHE A 67 -4.01 -8.06 -9.07
N LYS A 68 -3.63 -7.44 -10.20
CA LYS A 68 -2.28 -7.61 -10.76
C LYS A 68 -1.19 -7.11 -9.80
N ARG A 69 -1.42 -5.95 -9.19
CA ARG A 69 -0.53 -5.34 -8.21
C ARG A 69 -0.40 -6.20 -6.96
N MET A 70 -1.50 -6.78 -6.47
CA MET A 70 -1.48 -7.74 -5.36
C MET A 70 -0.61 -8.97 -5.70
N ALA A 71 -0.82 -9.57 -6.87
CA ALA A 71 -0.05 -10.74 -7.33
C ALA A 71 1.45 -10.44 -7.49
N ALA A 72 1.81 -9.22 -7.91
CA ALA A 72 3.21 -8.81 -8.02
C ALA A 72 3.93 -8.79 -6.65
N PHE A 73 3.22 -8.41 -5.57
CA PHE A 73 3.77 -8.50 -4.22
C PHE A 73 3.85 -9.92 -3.68
N GLU A 74 2.92 -10.81 -4.05
CA GLU A 74 2.96 -12.22 -3.62
C GLU A 74 4.09 -13.02 -4.29
N ALA A 75 4.51 -12.62 -5.50
CA ALA A 75 5.54 -13.32 -6.26
C ALA A 75 6.98 -13.06 -5.75
N HIS A 76 7.19 -12.05 -4.90
CA HIS A 76 8.50 -11.60 -4.41
C HIS A 76 8.47 -11.51 -2.88
N PRO A 77 8.75 -12.61 -2.16
CA PRO A 77 8.80 -12.63 -0.70
C PRO A 77 9.97 -11.82 -0.15
#